data_AF-A0A935FRS1-F1
#
_entry.id   AF-A0A935FRS1-F1
#
_cell.length_a   1.000
_cell.length_b   1.000
_cell.length_c   1.000
_cell.angle_alpha   90.00
_cell.angle_beta   90.00
_cell.angle_gamma   90.00
#
_symmetry.space_group_name_H-M   'P 1'
#
loop_
_entity.id
_entity.type
_entity.pdbx_description
1 polymer ?
#
loop_
_entity_poly.entity_id
_entity_poly.type
_entity_poly.pdbx_seq_one_letter_code
_entity_poly.pdbx_strand_id
1 'polypeptide(L)'
;MLPYTLSYLIPNTNWKKENLEWFLASYWSPEKLRKTIQSAAESSGRKINISFMTDRSVFVGRHMDTGLMSGKRIPVRYQVNRLFDYGFRGQIKHLELDMMYLKDLIPSNPEVWKRLFDFQIKWNRVIYILGALLNHKDEKIKRFIEEADIAHMSDDLKFLVWLFRNSDRFPVADFWSSVLGPQVAVVLRNIEMSYTEAVGCGHSLMCGLEVVG
;
A
#
# COMPACT_ATOMS: atom_id res chain seq x y z
N MET A 1 5.63 22.58 0.73
CA MET A 1 4.37 21.97 1.21
C MET A 1 3.36 22.02 0.09
N LEU A 2 2.53 20.99 -0.06
CA LEU A 2 1.59 20.89 -1.18
C LEU A 2 0.20 21.36 -0.75
N PRO A 3 -0.54 22.05 -1.62
CA PRO A 3 -1.91 22.46 -1.31
C PRO A 3 -2.85 21.25 -1.31
N TYR A 4 -3.73 21.18 -0.31
CA TYR A 4 -4.79 20.19 -0.17
C TYR A 4 -6.13 20.91 -0.02
N THR A 5 -7.15 20.50 -0.77
CA THR A 5 -8.47 21.13 -0.73
C THR A 5 -9.47 20.25 -0.01
N LEU A 6 -10.25 20.83 0.91
CA LEU A 6 -11.40 20.16 1.52
C LEU A 6 -12.69 20.80 1.01
N SER A 7 -13.60 19.95 0.53
CA SER A 7 -14.96 20.37 0.13
C SER A 7 -15.93 19.83 1.16
N TYR A 8 -16.61 20.72 1.85
CA TYR A 8 -17.61 20.35 2.86
C TYR A 8 -18.91 19.92 2.18
N LEU A 9 -19.39 18.72 2.49
CA LEU A 9 -20.74 18.29 2.09
C LEU A 9 -21.74 18.95 3.03
N ILE A 10 -22.29 20.09 2.62
CA ILE A 10 -23.33 20.80 3.37
C ILE A 10 -24.70 20.40 2.79
N PRO A 11 -25.56 19.71 3.57
CA PRO A 11 -26.92 19.41 3.13
C PRO A 11 -27.73 20.70 2.95
N ASN A 12 -28.51 20.78 1.87
CA ASN A 12 -29.56 21.79 1.63
C ASN A 12 -29.18 23.26 1.38
N THR A 13 -28.02 23.56 0.77
CA THR A 13 -27.77 24.93 0.26
C THR A 13 -27.17 24.96 -1.14
N ASN A 14 -27.54 26.00 -1.90
CA ASN A 14 -27.06 26.30 -3.24
C ASN A 14 -25.54 26.14 -3.31
N TRP A 15 -25.07 25.19 -4.11
CA TRP A 15 -23.66 24.93 -4.37
C TRP A 15 -23.00 26.21 -4.91
N LYS A 16 -22.36 26.99 -4.04
CA LYS A 16 -21.44 28.04 -4.45
C LYS A 16 -20.05 27.44 -4.57
N LYS A 17 -19.32 27.83 -5.63
CA LYS A 17 -17.92 27.46 -5.92
C LYS A 17 -16.93 27.83 -4.80
N GLU A 18 -17.38 28.55 -3.77
CA GLU A 18 -16.59 29.24 -2.74
C GLU A 18 -16.27 28.39 -1.49
N ASN A 19 -16.85 27.20 -1.32
CA ASN A 19 -16.61 26.37 -0.12
C ASN A 19 -15.42 25.41 -0.28
N LEU A 20 -14.34 25.88 -0.92
CA LEU A 20 -13.08 25.15 -1.06
C LEU A 20 -12.05 25.78 -0.12
N GLU A 21 -11.81 25.12 1.01
CA GLU A 21 -10.74 25.50 1.92
C GLU A 21 -9.42 24.86 1.50
N TRP A 22 -8.35 25.64 1.58
CA TRP A 22 -6.99 25.24 1.22
C TRP A 22 -6.16 25.02 2.47
N PHE A 23 -5.55 23.85 2.56
CA PHE A 23 -4.65 23.45 3.62
C PHE A 23 -3.28 23.13 3.05
N LEU A 24 -2.24 23.28 3.86
CA LEU A 24 -0.91 22.79 3.50
C LEU A 24 -0.75 21.36 4.02
N ALA A 25 -0.62 20.42 3.10
CA ALA A 25 -0.29 19.04 3.45
C ALA A 25 1.08 19.02 4.14
N SER A 26 1.07 18.53 5.37
CA SER A 26 2.24 18.36 6.22
C SER A 26 2.33 16.90 6.63
N TYR A 27 3.56 16.37 6.63
CA TYR A 27 3.83 15.05 7.18
C TYR A 27 3.67 15.08 8.71
N TRP A 28 3.03 14.05 9.25
CA TRP A 28 2.82 13.84 10.68
C TRP A 28 3.50 12.57 11.13
N SER A 29 4.58 12.71 11.89
CA SER A 29 5.22 11.56 12.51
C SER A 29 4.40 11.09 13.73
N PRO A 30 4.51 9.80 14.11
CA PRO A 30 3.90 9.27 15.33
C PRO A 30 4.31 10.05 16.59
N GLU A 31 5.57 10.46 16.68
CA GLU A 31 6.09 11.23 17.81
C GLU A 31 5.46 12.61 17.88
N LYS A 32 5.28 13.27 16.73
CA LYS A 32 4.64 14.59 16.67
C LYS A 32 3.17 14.49 17.11
N LEU A 33 2.45 13.49 16.61
CA LEU A 33 1.07 13.23 17.02
C LEU A 33 0.96 12.93 18.52
N ARG A 34 1.85 12.07 19.04
CA ARG A 34 1.92 11.75 20.48
C ARG A 34 2.15 13.00 21.33
N LYS A 35 3.10 13.86 20.96
CA LYS A 35 3.37 15.12 21.66
C LYS A 35 2.15 16.04 21.65
N THR A 36 1.50 16.21 20.49
CA THR A 36 0.28 17.04 20.38
C THR A 36 -0.85 16.53 21.27
N ILE A 37 -1.09 15.22 21.25
CA ILE A 37 -2.11 14.57 22.10
C ILE A 37 -1.79 14.77 23.59
N GLN A 38 -0.53 14.59 23.98
CA GLN A 38 -0.07 14.76 25.36
C GLN A 38 -0.24 16.21 25.85
N SER A 39 0.18 17.20 25.05
CA SER A 39 0.01 18.62 25.40
C SER A 39 -1.47 19.03 25.51
N ALA A 40 -2.34 18.46 24.69
CA ALA A 40 -3.78 18.69 24.79
C ALA A 40 -4.36 18.11 26.09
N ALA A 41 -3.94 16.90 26.48
CA ALA A 41 -4.35 16.28 27.74
C ALA A 41 -3.93 17.11 28.95
N GLU A 42 -2.65 17.54 28.99
CA GLU A 42 -2.11 18.42 30.04
C GLU A 42 -2.89 19.74 30.14
N SER A 43 -3.15 20.39 29.01
CA SER A 43 -3.91 21.64 28.96
C SER A 43 -5.36 21.49 29.45
N SER A 44 -5.93 20.29 29.33
CA SER A 44 -7.27 19.96 29.78
C SER A 44 -7.34 19.40 31.21
N GLY A 45 -6.19 19.22 31.88
CA GLY A 45 -6.11 18.60 33.20
C GLY A 45 -6.54 17.12 33.22
N ARG A 46 -6.49 16.44 32.07
CA ARG A 46 -6.87 15.02 31.94
C ARG A 46 -5.64 14.15 31.83
N LYS A 47 -5.74 12.92 32.33
CA LYS A 47 -4.78 11.87 32.02
C LYS A 47 -5.28 11.09 30.81
N ILE A 48 -4.35 10.63 30.00
CA ILE A 48 -4.66 9.83 28.82
C ILE A 48 -3.73 8.63 28.75
N ASN A 49 -4.20 7.56 28.12
CA ASN A 49 -3.40 6.40 27.77
C ASN A 49 -3.53 6.15 26.26
N ILE A 50 -2.41 6.13 25.54
CA ILE A 50 -2.41 5.83 24.10
C ILE A 50 -2.35 4.31 23.94
N SER A 51 -3.49 3.70 23.61
CA SER A 51 -3.62 2.24 23.47
C SER A 51 -2.90 1.71 22.23
N PHE A 52 -3.02 2.41 21.10
CA PHE A 52 -2.34 2.03 19.86
C PHE A 52 -2.13 3.22 18.93
N MET A 53 -1.14 3.10 18.06
CA MET A 53 -0.97 3.94 16.89
C MET A 53 -0.67 3.05 15.69
N THR A 54 -1.30 3.31 14.55
CA THR A 54 -1.15 2.48 13.35
C THR A 54 -1.37 3.28 12.07
N ASP A 55 -0.65 2.93 11.01
CA ASP A 55 -0.93 3.41 9.66
C ASP A 55 -1.93 2.46 8.96
N ARG A 56 -2.99 2.99 8.33
CA ARG A 56 -4.07 2.15 7.76
C ARG A 56 -3.84 1.58 6.36
N SER A 57 -2.99 2.19 5.54
CA SER A 57 -2.63 1.71 4.19
C SER A 57 -1.59 2.63 3.59
N VAL A 58 -0.65 2.14 2.77
CA VAL A 58 0.34 3.01 2.12
C VAL A 58 -0.11 3.41 0.70
N PHE A 59 -0.82 2.53 -0.02
CA PHE A 59 -1.11 2.68 -1.45
C PHE A 59 -2.58 2.57 -1.85
N VAL A 60 -3.52 2.22 -0.97
CA VAL A 60 -4.98 2.26 -1.28
C VAL A 60 -5.52 3.71 -1.41
N GLY A 61 -4.71 4.75 -1.28
CA GLY A 61 -5.17 6.14 -1.49
C GLY A 61 -5.41 6.46 -2.97
N ARG A 62 -6.60 6.98 -3.33
CA ARG A 62 -6.89 7.51 -4.69
C ARG A 62 -5.91 8.61 -5.13
N HIS A 63 -5.23 9.25 -4.19
CA HIS A 63 -4.30 10.36 -4.45
C HIS A 63 -2.98 9.91 -5.09
N MET A 64 -2.53 8.67 -4.86
CA MET A 64 -1.35 8.11 -5.52
C MET A 64 -1.62 7.83 -7.00
N ASP A 65 -2.85 7.41 -7.30
CA ASP A 65 -3.31 7.11 -8.65
C ASP A 65 -3.47 8.37 -9.52
N THR A 66 -3.64 9.57 -8.94
CA THR A 66 -3.82 10.81 -9.71
C THR A 66 -2.54 11.63 -9.86
N GLY A 67 -1.53 11.40 -9.01
CA GLY A 67 -0.31 12.20 -8.97
C GLY A 67 -0.53 13.63 -8.46
N LEU A 68 -1.70 13.92 -7.89
CA LEU A 68 -2.08 15.27 -7.45
C LEU A 68 -1.18 15.79 -6.31
N MET A 69 -0.61 14.88 -5.51
CA MET A 69 0.25 15.19 -4.35
C MET A 69 1.71 14.74 -4.56
N SER A 70 2.02 14.04 -5.64
CA SER A 70 3.37 13.58 -5.94
C SER A 70 3.50 13.66 -7.44
N GLY A 71 4.35 14.53 -7.98
CA GLY A 71 4.46 14.76 -9.43
C GLY A 71 4.67 13.49 -10.28
N LYS A 72 4.98 12.34 -9.65
CA LYS A 72 4.92 11.00 -10.23
C LYS A 72 3.59 10.30 -9.86
N ARG A 73 2.83 9.92 -10.89
CA ARG A 73 1.63 9.08 -10.78
C ARG A 73 2.04 7.62 -10.54
N ILE A 74 1.48 6.98 -9.51
CA ILE A 74 1.73 5.57 -9.17
C ILE A 74 0.35 4.88 -9.10
N PRO A 75 -0.21 4.42 -10.24
CA PRO A 75 -1.59 3.93 -10.34
C PRO A 75 -1.77 2.51 -9.78
N VAL A 76 -1.13 2.19 -8.66
CA VAL A 76 -1.01 0.82 -8.14
C VAL A 76 -2.37 0.29 -7.70
N ARG A 77 -3.19 1.11 -7.04
CA ARG A 77 -4.54 0.70 -6.64
C ARG A 77 -5.38 0.36 -7.87
N TYR A 78 -5.32 1.19 -8.90
CA TYR A 78 -5.97 0.90 -10.17
C TYR A 78 -5.50 -0.44 -10.75
N GLN A 79 -4.18 -0.66 -10.88
CA GLN A 79 -3.64 -1.88 -11.47
C GLN A 79 -3.99 -3.14 -10.68
N VAL A 80 -3.96 -3.07 -9.34
CA VAL A 80 -4.37 -4.19 -8.47
C VAL A 80 -5.86 -4.49 -8.63
N ASN A 81 -6.72 -3.47 -8.75
CA ASN A 81 -8.14 -3.69 -8.95
C ASN A 81 -8.46 -4.31 -10.31
N ARG A 82 -7.72 -3.93 -11.36
CA ARG A 82 -7.87 -4.53 -12.70
C ARG A 82 -7.65 -6.05 -12.70
N LEU A 83 -6.88 -6.59 -11.77
CA LEU A 83 -6.68 -8.05 -11.64
C LEU A 83 -7.95 -8.83 -11.30
N PHE A 84 -9.02 -8.16 -10.85
CA PHE A 84 -10.34 -8.76 -10.64
C PHE A 84 -11.25 -8.63 -11.86
N ASP A 85 -10.86 -7.89 -12.89
CA ASP A 85 -11.70 -7.67 -14.06
C ASP A 85 -11.75 -8.92 -14.95
N TYR A 86 -12.95 -9.22 -15.43
CA TYR A 86 -13.16 -10.29 -16.39
C TYR A 86 -12.37 -10.06 -17.67
N GLY A 87 -11.62 -11.08 -18.12
CA GLY A 87 -10.81 -11.02 -19.36
C GLY A 87 -9.56 -10.15 -19.27
N PHE A 88 -9.24 -9.56 -18.12
CA PHE A 88 -7.99 -8.82 -17.96
C PHE A 88 -6.81 -9.78 -17.82
N ARG A 89 -5.95 -9.83 -18.85
CA ARG A 89 -4.75 -10.68 -18.92
C ARG A 89 -3.52 -10.15 -18.18
N GLY A 90 -3.65 -9.01 -17.50
CA GLY A 90 -2.56 -8.42 -16.74
C GLY A 90 -1.51 -7.74 -17.60
N GLN A 91 -1.09 -6.54 -17.21
CA GLN A 91 0.21 -5.99 -17.60
C GLN A 91 1.07 -6.01 -16.33
N ILE A 92 1.64 -7.18 -16.02
CA ILE A 92 2.35 -7.43 -14.75
C ILE A 92 3.39 -6.33 -14.46
N LYS A 93 4.09 -5.86 -15.49
CA LYS A 93 5.08 -4.78 -15.36
C LYS A 93 4.50 -3.48 -14.78
N HIS A 94 3.22 -3.19 -15.02
CA HIS A 94 2.56 -1.99 -14.44
C HIS A 94 2.26 -2.13 -12.95
N LEU A 95 2.39 -3.32 -12.38
CA LEU A 95 2.34 -3.53 -10.94
C LEU A 95 3.70 -3.27 -10.27
N GLU A 96 4.80 -3.12 -11.01
CA GLU A 96 6.11 -2.85 -10.41
C GLU A 96 6.14 -1.50 -9.69
N LEU A 97 6.71 -1.49 -8.50
CA LEU A 97 6.91 -0.29 -7.70
C LEU A 97 8.33 0.25 -7.89
N ASP A 98 8.42 1.56 -8.11
CA ASP A 98 9.69 2.29 -8.13
C ASP A 98 9.59 3.56 -7.26
N MET A 99 10.15 3.44 -6.06
CA MET A 99 10.25 4.45 -5.02
C MET A 99 11.59 5.20 -5.02
N MET A 100 12.48 4.97 -5.99
CA MET A 100 13.81 5.62 -6.01
C MET A 100 13.74 7.14 -6.12
N TYR A 101 12.63 7.68 -6.62
CA TYR A 101 12.36 9.12 -6.64
C TYR A 101 12.24 9.75 -5.23
N LEU A 102 12.09 8.94 -4.17
CA LEU A 102 12.03 9.39 -2.78
C LEU A 102 13.41 9.38 -2.08
N LYS A 103 14.49 8.99 -2.76
CA LYS A 103 15.82 8.84 -2.16
C LYS A 103 16.33 10.11 -1.45
N ASP A 104 15.95 11.28 -1.95
CA ASP A 104 16.41 12.55 -1.39
C ASP A 104 15.74 12.87 -0.05
N LEU A 105 14.67 12.15 0.30
CA LEU A 105 13.95 12.27 1.59
C LEU A 105 14.51 11.36 2.68
N ILE A 106 15.47 10.49 2.35
CA ILE A 106 16.08 9.53 3.30
C ILE A 106 16.66 10.23 4.53
N PRO A 107 17.46 11.33 4.41
CA PRO A 107 18.07 11.97 5.58
C PRO A 107 17.02 12.54 6.54
N SER A 108 15.86 12.95 6.04
CA SER A 108 14.79 13.53 6.84
C SER A 108 13.90 12.50 7.52
N ASN A 109 13.71 11.32 6.90
CA ASN A 109 12.79 10.29 7.40
C ASN A 109 13.32 8.86 7.11
N PRO A 110 14.38 8.41 7.79
CA PRO A 110 15.02 7.12 7.50
C PRO A 110 14.10 5.91 7.76
N GLU A 111 13.25 5.97 8.81
CA GLU A 111 12.30 4.89 9.11
C GLU A 111 11.20 4.76 8.05
N VAL A 112 10.72 5.88 7.52
CA VAL A 112 9.76 5.90 6.40
C VAL A 112 10.40 5.24 5.17
N TRP A 113 11.64 5.61 4.84
CA TRP A 113 12.35 5.00 3.73
C TRP A 113 12.53 3.49 3.91
N LYS A 114 13.00 3.06 5.08
CA LYS A 114 13.20 1.64 5.41
C LYS A 114 11.93 0.84 5.18
N ARG A 115 10.78 1.33 5.66
CA ARG A 115 9.48 0.68 5.46
C ARG A 115 9.06 0.64 3.99
N LEU A 116 9.12 1.78 3.29
CA LEU A 116 8.72 1.85 1.88
C LEU A 116 9.60 0.97 0.99
N PHE A 117 10.90 0.91 1.28
CA PHE A 117 11.86 0.09 0.55
C PHE A 117 11.65 -1.41 0.80
N ASP A 118 11.42 -1.82 2.06
CA ASP A 118 11.06 -3.20 2.39
C ASP A 118 9.75 -3.61 1.71
N PHE A 119 8.74 -2.74 1.74
CA PHE A 119 7.48 -2.94 1.01
C PHE A 119 7.70 -3.12 -0.50
N GLN A 120 8.48 -2.23 -1.13
CA GLN A 120 8.82 -2.35 -2.56
C GLN A 120 9.50 -3.68 -2.87
N ILE A 121 10.46 -4.12 -2.03
CA ILE A 121 11.15 -5.40 -2.23
C ILE A 121 10.16 -6.56 -2.19
N LYS A 122 9.33 -6.65 -1.15
CA LYS A 122 8.37 -7.76 -1.00
C LYS A 122 7.35 -7.76 -2.14
N TRP A 123 6.83 -6.59 -2.50
CA TRP A 123 5.91 -6.44 -3.61
C TRP A 123 6.54 -6.85 -4.95
N ASN A 124 7.68 -6.26 -5.32
CA ASN A 124 8.34 -6.52 -6.59
C ASN A 124 8.84 -7.96 -6.70
N ARG A 125 9.09 -8.64 -5.58
CA ARG A 125 9.39 -10.08 -5.56
C ARG A 125 8.21 -10.92 -6.07
N VAL A 126 6.97 -10.59 -5.68
CA VAL A 126 5.76 -11.23 -6.23
C VAL A 126 5.69 -11.01 -7.74
N ILE A 127 5.87 -9.76 -8.17
CA ILE A 127 5.80 -9.37 -9.59
C ILE A 127 6.88 -10.09 -10.43
N TYR A 128 8.10 -10.19 -9.90
CA TYR A 128 9.21 -10.91 -10.53
C TYR A 128 8.90 -12.40 -10.76
N ILE A 129 8.40 -13.09 -9.72
CA ILE A 129 8.05 -14.51 -9.80
C ILE A 129 6.92 -14.73 -10.81
N LEU A 130 5.87 -13.91 -10.77
CA LEU A 130 4.77 -14.00 -11.72
C LEU A 130 5.23 -13.74 -13.16
N GLY A 131 6.11 -12.76 -13.37
CA GLY A 131 6.74 -12.52 -14.65
C GLY A 131 7.54 -13.73 -15.15
N ALA A 132 8.25 -14.43 -14.26
CA ALA A 132 8.97 -15.65 -14.63
C ALA A 132 8.02 -16.80 -15.00
N LEU A 133 6.94 -17.00 -14.23
CA LEU A 133 5.89 -18.00 -14.47
C LEU A 133 5.21 -17.79 -15.83
N LEU A 134 4.72 -16.58 -16.10
CA LEU A 134 4.04 -16.26 -17.36
C LEU A 134 4.91 -16.41 -18.60
N ASN A 135 6.23 -16.25 -18.47
CA ASN A 135 7.15 -16.38 -19.60
C ASN A 135 7.76 -17.79 -19.70
N HIS A 136 7.25 -18.77 -18.93
CA HIS A 136 7.76 -20.14 -18.88
C HIS A 136 9.28 -20.22 -18.65
N LYS A 137 9.82 -19.30 -17.84
CA LYS A 137 11.26 -19.23 -17.53
C LYS A 137 11.56 -20.13 -16.33
N ASP A 138 11.37 -21.42 -16.51
CA ASP A 138 11.50 -22.42 -15.44
C ASP A 138 12.87 -22.44 -14.77
N GLU A 139 13.95 -22.14 -15.51
CA GLU A 139 15.28 -21.98 -14.93
C GLU A 139 15.38 -20.79 -13.97
N LYS A 140 14.72 -19.65 -14.28
CA LYS A 140 14.67 -18.51 -13.37
C LYS A 140 13.85 -18.82 -12.12
N ILE A 141 12.81 -19.64 -12.27
CA ILE A 141 11.98 -20.08 -11.15
C ILE A 141 12.75 -21.05 -10.27
N LYS A 142 13.42 -22.06 -10.85
CA LYS A 142 14.29 -22.99 -10.12
C LYS A 142 15.39 -22.24 -9.40
N ARG A 143 16.12 -21.39 -10.10
CA ARG A 143 17.18 -20.56 -9.50
C ARG A 143 16.64 -19.67 -8.39
N PHE A 144 15.49 -19.02 -8.58
CA PHE A 144 14.87 -18.22 -7.53
C PHE A 144 14.45 -19.07 -6.33
N ILE A 145 13.90 -20.26 -6.54
CA ILE A 145 13.48 -21.23 -5.51
C ILE A 145 14.69 -21.87 -4.80
N GLU A 146 15.81 -22.05 -5.48
CA GLU A 146 17.05 -22.62 -4.96
C GLU A 146 17.90 -21.57 -4.24
N GLU A 147 17.96 -20.32 -4.74
CA GLU A 147 18.67 -19.20 -4.12
C GLU A 147 17.85 -18.54 -3.00
N ALA A 148 16.53 -18.41 -3.17
CA ALA A 148 15.62 -18.09 -2.10
C ALA A 148 15.16 -19.40 -1.48
N ASP A 149 15.95 -19.92 -0.54
CA ASP A 149 15.64 -21.11 0.25
C ASP A 149 14.12 -21.24 0.43
N ILE A 150 13.54 -22.30 -0.15
CA ILE A 150 12.08 -22.51 -0.20
C ILE A 150 11.47 -22.43 1.20
N ALA A 151 12.24 -22.81 2.23
CA ALA A 151 11.84 -22.70 3.62
C ALA A 151 11.53 -21.25 4.05
N HIS A 152 12.18 -20.27 3.41
CA HIS A 152 12.04 -18.84 3.66
C HIS A 152 11.11 -18.12 2.68
N MET A 153 10.52 -18.82 1.69
CA MET A 153 9.50 -18.24 0.82
C MET A 153 8.14 -18.20 1.55
N SER A 154 7.41 -17.09 1.43
CA SER A 154 6.08 -16.97 2.04
C SER A 154 5.10 -17.98 1.46
N ASP A 155 4.16 -18.46 2.27
CA ASP A 155 3.15 -19.44 1.84
C ASP A 155 2.30 -18.91 0.70
N ASP A 156 2.01 -17.61 0.69
CA ASP A 156 1.35 -16.91 -0.42
C ASP A 156 2.08 -17.09 -1.76
N LEU A 157 3.42 -17.02 -1.78
CA LEU A 157 4.21 -17.19 -2.99
C LEU A 157 4.26 -18.66 -3.43
N LYS A 158 4.38 -19.59 -2.47
CA LYS A 158 4.31 -21.04 -2.74
C LYS A 158 2.96 -21.39 -3.37
N PHE A 159 1.89 -20.82 -2.82
CA PHE A 159 0.53 -21.00 -3.34
C PHE A 159 0.40 -20.48 -4.76
N LEU A 160 0.87 -19.26 -5.08
CA LEU A 160 0.80 -18.74 -6.45
C LEU A 160 1.56 -19.59 -7.46
N VAL A 161 2.76 -20.07 -7.10
CA VAL A 161 3.57 -20.97 -7.95
C VAL A 161 2.83 -22.29 -8.16
N TRP A 162 2.31 -22.90 -7.10
CA TRP A 162 1.53 -24.13 -7.19
C TRP A 162 0.31 -23.95 -8.07
N LEU A 163 -0.45 -22.87 -7.87
CA LEU A 163 -1.66 -22.55 -8.60
C LEU A 163 -1.38 -22.46 -10.10
N PHE A 164 -0.35 -21.72 -10.50
CA PHE A 164 0.06 -21.61 -11.90
C PHE A 164 0.46 -22.96 -12.52
N ARG A 165 1.25 -23.76 -11.80
CA ARG A 165 1.71 -25.07 -12.26
C ARG A 165 0.60 -26.11 -12.43
N ASN A 166 -0.53 -25.90 -11.77
CA ASN A 166 -1.70 -26.77 -11.85
C ASN A 166 -2.83 -26.13 -12.67
N SER A 167 -2.53 -25.11 -13.48
CA SER A 167 -3.51 -24.35 -14.25
C SER A 167 -4.38 -25.19 -15.18
N ASP A 168 -3.82 -26.28 -15.71
CA ASP A 168 -4.49 -27.29 -16.55
C ASP A 168 -5.63 -28.03 -15.84
N ARG A 169 -5.62 -28.06 -14.50
CA ARG A 169 -6.63 -28.74 -13.69
C ARG A 169 -7.90 -27.92 -13.48
N PHE A 170 -7.91 -26.66 -13.88
CA PHE A 170 -9.03 -25.76 -13.63
C PHE A 170 -9.91 -25.67 -14.88
N PRO A 171 -11.21 -26.00 -14.78
CA PRO A 171 -12.13 -25.98 -15.93
C PRO A 171 -12.61 -24.56 -16.23
N VAL A 172 -11.69 -23.68 -16.60
CA VAL A 172 -11.96 -22.26 -16.92
C VAL A 172 -11.36 -21.90 -18.27
N ALA A 173 -12.06 -21.04 -19.04
CA ALA A 173 -11.61 -20.65 -20.37
C ALA A 173 -10.34 -19.78 -20.36
N ASP A 174 -10.18 -18.95 -19.32
CA ASP A 174 -8.99 -18.13 -19.09
C ASP A 174 -8.58 -18.24 -17.62
N PHE A 175 -7.57 -19.06 -17.37
CA PHE A 175 -7.05 -19.31 -16.03
C PHE A 175 -6.51 -18.05 -15.36
N TRP A 176 -5.87 -17.17 -16.14
CA TRP A 176 -5.31 -15.94 -15.60
C TRP A 176 -6.42 -15.05 -15.06
N SER A 177 -7.39 -14.68 -15.90
CA SER A 177 -8.41 -13.69 -15.48
C SER A 177 -9.37 -14.26 -14.45
N SER A 178 -9.57 -15.58 -14.44
CA SER A 178 -10.60 -16.22 -13.61
C SER A 178 -10.05 -16.71 -12.26
N VAL A 179 -8.77 -17.04 -12.18
CA VAL A 179 -8.17 -17.68 -11.00
C VAL A 179 -6.91 -16.95 -10.56
N LEU A 180 -5.87 -16.88 -11.39
CA LEU A 180 -4.56 -16.41 -10.93
C LEU A 180 -4.55 -14.91 -10.60
N GLY A 181 -5.08 -14.06 -11.48
CA GLY A 181 -5.14 -12.61 -11.29
C GLY A 181 -5.78 -12.20 -9.95
N PRO A 182 -6.99 -12.69 -9.63
CA PRO A 182 -7.61 -12.46 -8.32
C PRO A 182 -6.74 -12.89 -7.14
N GLN A 183 -6.07 -14.05 -7.22
CA GLN A 183 -5.17 -14.50 -6.14
C GLN A 183 -3.93 -13.62 -6.00
N VAL A 184 -3.34 -13.17 -7.11
CA VAL A 184 -2.25 -12.18 -7.08
C VAL A 184 -2.70 -10.91 -6.38
N ALA A 185 -3.89 -10.41 -6.69
CA ALA A 185 -4.42 -9.21 -6.06
C ALA A 185 -4.60 -9.37 -4.54
N VAL A 186 -5.04 -10.55 -4.09
CA VAL A 186 -5.13 -10.88 -2.65
C VAL A 186 -3.75 -10.86 -2.00
N VAL A 187 -2.75 -11.53 -2.58
CA VAL A 187 -1.38 -11.57 -2.04
C VAL A 187 -0.80 -10.16 -1.95
N LEU A 188 -0.95 -9.33 -2.99
CA LEU A 188 -0.47 -7.95 -2.99
C LEU A 188 -1.16 -7.09 -1.92
N ARG A 189 -2.48 -7.27 -1.73
CA ARG A 189 -3.23 -6.60 -0.66
C ARG A 189 -2.81 -7.09 0.73
N ASN A 190 -2.51 -8.38 0.90
CA ASN A 190 -2.00 -8.92 2.17
C ASN A 190 -0.66 -8.30 2.54
N ILE A 191 0.24 -8.13 1.56
CA ILE A 191 1.50 -7.40 1.78
C ILE A 191 1.17 -6.00 2.27
N GLU A 192 0.31 -5.24 1.59
CA GLU A 192 -0.06 -3.90 2.04
C GLU A 192 -0.67 -3.87 3.46
N MET A 193 -1.57 -4.79 3.76
CA MET A 193 -2.21 -4.90 5.07
C MET A 193 -1.25 -5.37 6.18
N SER A 194 -0.12 -5.99 5.83
CA SER A 194 0.90 -6.40 6.81
C SER A 194 1.74 -5.24 7.36
N TYR A 195 1.73 -4.09 6.66
CA TYR A 195 2.42 -2.89 7.12
C TYR A 195 1.46 -1.98 7.87
N THR A 196 1.31 -2.21 9.17
CA THR A 196 0.45 -1.41 10.06
C THR A 196 1.24 -0.56 11.04
N GLU A 197 2.57 -0.63 11.05
CA GLU A 197 3.40 0.13 11.96
C GLU A 197 3.07 1.62 11.85
N ALA A 198 3.08 2.34 12.97
CA ALA A 198 2.93 3.78 12.92
C ALA A 198 4.27 4.40 12.53
N VAL A 199 4.42 4.82 11.27
CA VAL A 199 5.53 5.69 10.84
C VAL A 199 5.03 6.94 10.13
N GLY A 200 3.71 7.11 9.98
CA GLY A 200 3.09 8.32 9.42
C GLY A 200 3.17 8.40 7.90
N CYS A 201 3.60 7.33 7.22
CA CYS A 201 3.68 7.26 5.76
C CYS A 201 2.49 6.54 5.12
N GLY A 202 1.53 6.11 5.93
CA GLY A 202 0.25 5.65 5.42
C GLY A 202 -0.64 6.80 4.94
N HIS A 203 -1.73 6.47 4.26
CA HIS A 203 -2.83 7.34 3.93
C HIS A 203 -3.46 7.99 5.17
N SER A 204 -3.40 7.30 6.31
CA SER A 204 -3.83 7.84 7.60
C SER A 204 -3.02 7.22 8.72
N LEU A 205 -2.53 8.06 9.61
CA LEU A 205 -2.03 7.69 10.92
C LEU A 205 -3.20 7.73 11.92
N MET A 206 -3.56 6.59 12.47
CA MET A 206 -4.65 6.43 13.43
C MET A 206 -4.09 6.22 14.83
N CYS A 207 -4.76 6.78 15.83
CA CYS A 207 -4.43 6.62 17.25
C CYS A 207 -5.69 6.27 18.02
N GLY A 208 -5.65 5.20 18.82
CA GLY A 208 -6.64 4.90 19.83
C GLY A 208 -6.14 5.38 21.19
N LEU A 209 -6.97 6.13 21.91
CA LEU A 209 -6.63 6.62 23.25
C LEU A 209 -7.80 6.46 24.21
N GLU A 210 -7.46 6.31 25.48
CA GLU A 210 -8.37 6.27 26.61
C GLU A 210 -8.15 7.52 27.47
N VAL A 211 -9.24 8.17 27.90
CA VAL A 211 -9.17 9.26 28.87
C VAL A 211 -9.32 8.67 30.25
N VAL A 212 -8.27 8.79 31.05
CA VAL A 212 -8.21 8.24 32.41
C VAL A 212 -8.69 9.32 33.38
N GLY A 213 -9.76 8.99 34.13
CA GLY A 213 -10.34 9.82 35.18
C GLY A 213 -9.56 9.77 36.48
#